data_AF-A0A4T0VS17-F1
#
_entry.id   AF-A0A4T0VS17-F1
#
_cell.length_a   1.000
_cell.length_b   1.000
_cell.length_c   1.000
_cell.angle_alpha   90.00
_cell.angle_beta   90.00
_cell.angle_gamma   90.00
#
_symmetry.space_group_name_H-M   'P 1'
#
loop_
_entity.id
_entity.type
_entity.pdbx_description
1 polymer ?
#
loop_
_entity_poly.entity_id
_entity_poly.type
_entity_poly.pdbx_seq_one_letter_code
_entity_poly.pdbx_strand_id
1 'polypeptide(L)'
;MDKNGFVSGCPLCNDKRHRWDDCKRKHELSERDVYHVVVQRRGNKPAIASSQPWIQLVARAQLKMFRVRGSTTGPFPWTAKLAQSIRNGNFRTKKSVMPVLFHVWYNYRDDEGSGPRNRFLVSDPVTSSLRAVGVNAKRLMKLEVCSPQS
;
A
#
# COMPACT_ATOMS: atom_id res chain seq x y z
N MET A 1 7.52 -6.84 4.34
CA MET A 1 7.35 -5.60 5.13
C MET A 1 8.39 -5.56 6.24
N ASP A 2 8.74 -4.37 6.72
CA ASP A 2 9.64 -4.14 7.84
C ASP A 2 8.92 -4.18 9.20
N LYS A 3 9.67 -3.90 10.27
CA LYS A 3 9.16 -3.82 11.64
C LYS A 3 8.10 -2.75 11.85
N ASN A 4 8.04 -1.74 10.98
CA ASN A 4 7.11 -0.63 11.06
C ASN A 4 5.82 -0.91 10.26
N GLY A 5 5.71 -2.07 9.59
CA GLY A 5 4.52 -2.43 8.82
C GLY A 5 4.50 -1.87 7.39
N PHE A 6 5.62 -1.35 6.89
CA PHE A 6 5.75 -0.86 5.51
C PHE A 6 6.56 -1.83 4.64
N VAL A 7 6.41 -1.76 3.32
CA VAL A 7 7.30 -2.45 2.38
C VAL A 7 8.49 -1.55 2.08
N SER A 8 9.66 -1.87 2.64
CA SER A 8 10.93 -1.22 2.29
C SER A 8 11.48 -1.75 0.97
N GLY A 9 12.16 -0.90 0.21
CA GLY A 9 12.71 -1.20 -1.12
C GLY A 9 12.01 -0.40 -2.23
N CYS A 10 12.36 -0.69 -3.48
CA CYS A 10 11.81 0.00 -4.64
C CYS A 10 10.92 -0.92 -5.48
N PRO A 11 9.62 -0.59 -5.67
CA PRO A 11 8.72 -1.35 -6.55
C PRO A 11 9.11 -1.34 -8.03
N LEU A 12 9.79 -0.29 -8.52
CA LEU A 12 10.15 -0.18 -9.94
C LEU A 12 11.34 -1.04 -10.31
N CYS A 13 12.29 -1.16 -9.39
CA CYS A 13 13.50 -1.95 -9.58
C CYS A 13 13.35 -3.36 -9.00
N ASN A 14 12.28 -3.61 -8.23
CA ASN A 14 12.00 -4.87 -7.56
C ASN A 14 13.17 -5.33 -6.67
N ASP A 15 13.84 -4.38 -6.01
CA ASP A 15 15.00 -4.60 -5.15
C ASP A 15 15.00 -3.73 -3.87
N LYS A 16 15.64 -4.24 -2.81
CA LYS A 16 15.74 -3.56 -1.52
C LYS A 16 16.98 -2.66 -1.41
N ARG A 17 17.72 -2.42 -2.50
CA ARG A 17 18.98 -1.67 -2.49
C ARG A 17 18.75 -0.17 -2.24
N HIS A 18 17.56 0.32 -2.59
CA HIS A 18 17.14 1.70 -2.37
C HIS A 18 15.65 1.77 -2.04
N ARG A 19 15.22 2.87 -1.42
CA ARG A 19 13.80 3.09 -1.13
C ARG A 19 13.08 3.59 -2.38
N TRP A 20 11.76 3.50 -2.36
CA TRP A 20 10.90 4.14 -3.37
C TRP A 20 11.25 5.62 -3.57
N ASP A 21 11.49 6.35 -2.48
CA ASP A 21 11.78 7.78 -2.53
C ASP A 21 13.12 8.13 -3.19
N ASP A 22 14.09 7.22 -3.13
CA ASP A 22 15.44 7.41 -3.66
C ASP A 22 15.57 6.90 -5.10
N CYS A 23 14.48 6.37 -5.68
CA CYS A 23 14.53 5.78 -7.01
C CYS A 23 14.58 6.87 -8.09
N LYS A 24 15.68 6.96 -8.84
CA LYS A 24 15.83 7.91 -9.96
C LYS A 24 14.70 7.80 -11.00
N ARG A 25 14.25 6.57 -11.28
CA ARG A 25 13.14 6.28 -12.23
C ARG A 25 11.79 6.79 -11.73
N LYS A 26 11.63 7.11 -10.44
CA LYS A 26 10.38 7.69 -9.90
C LYS A 26 10.06 9.03 -10.56
N HIS A 27 11.08 9.83 -10.92
CA HIS A 27 10.89 11.14 -11.54
C HIS A 27 10.37 11.06 -12.99
N GLU A 28 10.55 9.91 -13.64
CA GLU A 28 10.05 9.67 -14.99
C GLU A 28 8.57 9.26 -14.99
N LEU A 29 8.00 8.95 -13.82
CA LEU A 29 6.61 8.51 -13.71
C LEU A 29 5.63 9.67 -13.67
N SER A 30 4.52 9.50 -14.39
CA SER A 30 3.36 10.36 -14.20
C SER A 30 2.71 10.11 -12.84
N GLU A 31 1.94 11.07 -12.31
CA GLU A 31 1.20 10.87 -11.06
C GLU A 31 0.21 9.71 -11.12
N ARG A 32 -0.34 9.43 -12.31
CA ARG A 32 -1.16 8.25 -12.55
C ARG A 32 -0.37 6.97 -12.28
N ASP A 33 0.86 6.88 -12.77
CA ASP A 33 1.68 5.68 -12.63
C ASP A 33 2.16 5.53 -11.19
N VAL A 34 2.48 6.65 -10.53
CA VAL A 34 2.75 6.68 -9.08
C VAL A 34 1.54 6.18 -8.29
N TYR A 35 0.33 6.66 -8.58
CA TYR A 35 -0.90 6.18 -7.95
C TYR A 35 -1.12 4.68 -8.17
N HIS A 36 -0.90 4.22 -9.40
CA HIS A 36 -1.05 2.81 -9.75
C HIS A 36 -0.11 1.92 -8.90
N VAL A 37 1.16 2.31 -8.80
CA VAL A 37 2.19 1.56 -8.05
C VAL A 37 1.98 1.62 -6.54
N VAL A 38 1.74 2.81 -5.98
CA VAL A 38 1.72 3.05 -4.53
C VAL A 38 0.36 2.72 -3.91
N VAL A 39 -0.73 2.91 -4.64
CA VAL A 39 -2.10 2.75 -4.11
C VAL A 39 -2.75 1.49 -4.68
N GLN A 40 -2.94 1.40 -5.99
CA GLN A 40 -3.80 0.36 -6.58
C GLN A 40 -3.21 -1.05 -6.46
N ARG A 41 -1.93 -1.23 -6.82
CA ARG A 41 -1.26 -2.53 -6.69
C ARG A 41 -1.16 -3.00 -5.24
N ARG A 42 -1.32 -2.06 -4.30
CA ARG A 42 -1.22 -2.28 -2.86
C ARG A 42 -2.55 -2.39 -2.14
N GLY A 43 -3.69 -2.44 -2.85
CA GLY A 43 -4.99 -2.69 -2.23
C GLY A 43 -5.01 -3.99 -1.43
N ASN A 44 -5.44 -3.93 -0.17
CA ASN A 44 -5.35 -5.04 0.80
C ASN A 44 -3.93 -5.62 0.98
N LYS A 45 -2.90 -4.79 0.89
CA LYS A 45 -1.50 -5.14 1.17
C LYS A 45 -0.84 -4.00 1.94
N PRO A 46 0.33 -4.20 2.56
CA PRO A 46 1.01 -3.10 3.24
C PRO A 46 1.42 -2.01 2.26
N ALA A 47 1.37 -0.77 2.75
CA ALA A 47 1.86 0.41 2.05
C ALA A 47 3.38 0.34 1.79
N ILE A 48 3.82 1.04 0.75
CA ILE A 48 5.23 1.21 0.44
C ILE A 48 5.84 2.20 1.44
N ALA A 49 7.05 1.92 1.92
CA ALA A 49 7.79 2.83 2.77
C ALA A 49 8.14 4.10 1.98
N SER A 50 7.48 5.20 2.32
CA SER A 50 7.56 6.48 1.62
C SER A 50 7.39 7.63 2.61
N SER A 51 8.13 8.71 2.42
CA SER A 51 8.01 9.98 3.11
C SER A 51 6.73 10.72 2.72
N GLN A 52 6.18 10.42 1.54
CA GLN A 52 4.86 10.88 1.12
C GLN A 52 3.77 9.89 1.54
N PRO A 53 2.72 10.32 2.26
CA PRO A 53 1.58 9.46 2.58
C PRO A 53 0.75 9.17 1.34
N TRP A 54 0.43 7.90 1.11
CA TRP A 54 -0.36 7.47 -0.06
C TRP A 54 -1.79 8.07 -0.07
N ILE A 55 -2.30 8.50 1.08
CA ILE A 55 -3.60 9.17 1.23
C ILE A 55 -3.62 10.49 0.45
N GLN A 56 -2.49 11.18 0.34
CA GLN A 56 -2.38 12.39 -0.47
C GLN A 56 -2.64 12.08 -1.95
N LEU A 57 -2.13 10.96 -2.46
CA LEU A 57 -2.38 10.52 -3.84
C LEU A 57 -3.87 10.19 -4.06
N VAL A 58 -4.54 9.61 -3.06
CA VAL A 58 -5.99 9.36 -3.09
C VAL A 58 -6.78 10.65 -3.12
N ALA A 59 -6.47 11.61 -2.26
CA ALA A 59 -7.14 12.91 -2.26
C ALA A 59 -7.00 13.62 -3.62
N ARG A 60 -5.80 13.64 -4.19
CA ARG A 60 -5.53 14.26 -5.50
C ARG A 60 -6.27 13.55 -6.65
N ALA A 61 -6.35 12.22 -6.62
CA ALA A 61 -7.14 11.46 -7.57
C ALA A 61 -8.64 11.78 -7.47
N GLN A 62 -9.18 11.92 -6.24
CA GLN A 62 -10.58 12.29 -6.02
C GLN A 62 -10.90 13.72 -6.50
N LEU A 63 -9.96 14.64 -6.32
CA LEU A 63 -10.03 15.99 -6.87
C LEU A 63 -9.82 16.05 -8.40
N LYS A 64 -9.70 14.88 -9.07
CA LYS A 64 -9.51 14.75 -10.52
C LYS A 64 -8.27 15.51 -11.04
N MET A 65 -7.26 15.72 -10.20
CA MET A 65 -6.00 16.35 -10.60
C MET A 65 -5.25 15.52 -11.65
N PHE A 66 -5.50 14.21 -11.68
CA PHE A 66 -5.05 13.32 -12.73
C PHE A 66 -6.09 12.23 -12.97
N ARG A 67 -6.14 11.68 -14.19
CA ARG A 67 -7.00 10.54 -14.51
C ARG A 67 -6.34 9.25 -14.06
N VAL A 68 -7.00 8.47 -13.22
CA VAL A 68 -6.57 7.14 -12.80
C VAL A 68 -7.09 6.09 -13.79
N ARG A 69 -6.29 5.07 -14.08
CA ARG A 69 -6.77 3.86 -14.76
C ARG A 69 -7.20 2.85 -13.69
N GLY A 70 -8.49 2.56 -13.57
CA GLY A 70 -9.02 1.60 -12.60
C GLY A 70 -9.70 2.21 -11.37
N SER A 71 -9.87 1.40 -10.32
CA SER A 71 -10.62 1.79 -9.12
C SER A 71 -9.95 2.93 -8.36
N THR A 72 -10.75 3.91 -7.96
CA THR A 72 -10.42 4.97 -7.00
C THR A 72 -11.20 4.83 -5.69
N THR A 73 -12.00 3.76 -5.56
CA THR A 73 -12.91 3.53 -4.44
C THR A 73 -12.37 2.51 -3.44
N GLY A 74 -11.26 1.85 -3.78
CA GLY A 74 -10.58 0.85 -2.96
C GLY A 74 -10.61 -0.56 -3.59
N PRO A 75 -10.14 -1.57 -2.84
CA PRO A 75 -9.54 -1.47 -1.50
C PRO A 75 -8.18 -0.75 -1.53
N PHE A 76 -7.83 -0.06 -0.45
CA PHE A 76 -6.58 0.71 -0.33
C PHE A 76 -5.49 -0.08 0.40
N PRO A 77 -4.25 0.44 0.47
CA PRO A 77 -3.22 -0.15 1.32
C PRO A 77 -3.68 -0.30 2.77
N TRP A 78 -3.25 -1.38 3.42
CA TRP A 78 -3.42 -1.55 4.85
C TRP A 78 -2.73 -0.43 5.61
N THR A 79 -3.29 -0.11 6.78
CA THR A 79 -2.56 0.66 7.78
C THR A 79 -1.31 -0.06 8.24
N ALA A 80 -0.29 0.70 8.59
CA ALA A 80 0.92 0.17 9.23
C ALA A 80 0.58 -0.70 10.46
N LYS A 81 -0.43 -0.29 11.24
CA LYS A 81 -0.92 -1.02 12.42
C LYS A 81 -1.43 -2.42 12.08
N LEU A 82 -2.28 -2.55 11.06
CA LEU A 82 -2.78 -3.87 10.65
C LEU A 82 -1.64 -4.74 10.12
N ALA A 83 -0.77 -4.16 9.29
CA ALA A 83 0.39 -4.86 8.74
C ALA A 83 1.29 -5.42 9.87
N GLN A 84 1.58 -4.63 10.91
CA GLN A 84 2.32 -5.07 12.10
C GLN A 84 1.58 -6.18 12.87
N SER A 85 0.26 -6.05 13.05
CA SER A 85 -0.55 -7.07 13.73
C SER A 85 -0.50 -8.43 13.02
N ILE A 86 -0.60 -8.41 11.68
CA ILE A 86 -0.44 -9.60 10.84
C ILE A 86 0.98 -10.16 10.95
N ARG A 87 2.01 -9.29 10.85
CA ARG A 87 3.43 -9.68 10.98
C ARG A 87 3.70 -10.46 12.26
N ASN A 88 3.18 -9.95 13.36
CA ASN A 88 3.46 -10.45 14.70
C ASN A 88 2.57 -11.65 15.07
N GLY A 89 1.70 -12.12 14.17
CA GLY A 89 0.78 -13.23 14.43
C GLY A 89 -0.39 -12.88 15.36
N ASN A 90 -0.58 -11.59 15.66
CA ASN A 90 -1.63 -11.11 16.58
C ASN A 90 -2.99 -10.98 15.88
N PHE A 91 -3.02 -10.98 14.56
CA PHE A 91 -4.24 -10.89 13.78
C PHE A 91 -4.86 -12.28 13.53
N ARG A 92 -6.08 -12.50 14.05
CA ARG A 92 -6.85 -13.73 13.84
C ARG A 92 -8.12 -13.43 13.07
N THR A 93 -8.43 -14.19 12.01
CA THR A 93 -9.75 -14.13 11.36
C THR A 93 -10.55 -15.39 11.66
N LYS A 94 -11.89 -15.26 11.73
CA LYS A 94 -12.81 -16.39 11.91
C LYS A 94 -12.80 -17.40 10.74
N LYS A 95 -12.17 -17.06 9.60
CA LYS A 95 -12.24 -17.82 8.33
C LYS A 95 -10.88 -18.31 7.80
N SER A 96 -9.75 -18.03 8.44
CA SER A 96 -8.44 -18.33 7.87
C SER A 96 -7.79 -19.56 8.51
N VAL A 97 -8.05 -20.72 7.90
CA VAL A 97 -7.17 -21.91 7.92
C VAL A 97 -5.92 -21.70 7.05
N MET A 98 -5.86 -20.62 6.26
CA MET A 98 -4.63 -20.26 5.56
C MET A 98 -3.73 -19.37 6.43
N PRO A 99 -2.47 -19.75 6.70
CA PRO A 99 -1.48 -18.80 7.20
C PRO A 99 -1.46 -17.65 6.19
N VAL A 100 -1.68 -16.42 6.64
CA VAL A 100 -1.66 -15.23 5.79
C VAL A 100 -0.33 -15.26 5.05
N LEU A 101 -0.36 -15.67 3.77
CA LEU A 101 0.82 -16.18 3.07
C LEU A 101 1.95 -15.16 3.20
N PHE A 102 3.02 -15.56 3.89
CA PHE A 102 4.25 -14.79 4.09
C PHE A 102 5.01 -14.49 2.78
N HIS A 103 4.42 -14.80 1.62
CA HIS A 103 4.97 -14.59 0.28
C HIS A 103 4.49 -13.33 -0.44
N VAL A 104 3.43 -12.63 0.04
CA VAL A 104 2.87 -11.39 -0.58
C VAL A 104 3.79 -10.14 -0.50
N TRP A 105 5.04 -10.27 -0.05
CA TRP A 105 5.67 -9.16 0.69
C TRP A 105 6.89 -8.52 0.06
N TYR A 106 7.31 -8.95 -1.14
CA TYR A 106 8.38 -8.23 -1.82
C TYR A 106 8.43 -8.35 -3.35
N ASN A 107 8.05 -9.48 -3.93
CA ASN A 107 8.16 -9.63 -5.39
C ASN A 107 7.01 -8.89 -6.06
N TYR A 108 7.26 -7.65 -6.50
CA TYR A 108 6.26 -6.85 -7.20
C TYR A 108 5.84 -7.51 -8.51
N ARG A 109 6.66 -8.39 -9.10
CA ARG A 109 6.27 -9.18 -10.27
C ARG A 109 5.09 -10.11 -10.00
N ASP A 110 4.86 -10.53 -8.75
CA ASP A 110 3.69 -11.33 -8.39
C ASP A 110 2.39 -10.51 -8.44
N ASP A 111 2.51 -9.17 -8.46
CA ASP A 111 1.39 -8.26 -8.69
C ASP A 111 1.15 -8.01 -10.21
N GLU A 112 1.96 -8.59 -11.11
CA GLU A 112 1.83 -8.46 -12.56
C GLU A 112 0.99 -9.62 -13.11
N GLY A 113 -0.20 -9.33 -13.65
CA GLY A 113 -1.06 -10.31 -14.33
C GLY A 113 -2.50 -10.41 -13.79
N SER A 114 -3.24 -11.39 -14.31
CA SER A 114 -4.67 -11.66 -14.03
C SER A 114 -4.88 -12.69 -12.90
N GLY A 115 -3.97 -12.77 -11.93
CA GLY A 115 -4.07 -13.68 -10.78
C GLY A 115 -5.22 -13.35 -9.82
N PRO A 116 -5.59 -14.25 -8.87
CA PRO A 116 -6.75 -14.10 -8.00
C PRO A 116 -6.64 -12.84 -7.13
N ARG A 117 -7.22 -11.75 -7.65
CA ARG A 117 -7.00 -10.36 -7.25
C ARG A 117 -7.45 -10.09 -5.82
N ASN A 118 -6.53 -10.10 -4.85
CA ASN A 118 -6.64 -9.55 -3.49
C ASN A 118 -7.90 -9.92 -2.65
N ARG A 119 -8.85 -10.71 -3.17
CA ARG A 119 -10.16 -11.02 -2.57
C ARG A 119 -10.06 -11.94 -1.37
N PHE A 120 -8.97 -12.69 -1.31
CA PHE A 120 -8.61 -13.57 -0.21
C PHE A 120 -7.72 -12.87 0.83
N LEU A 121 -7.23 -11.66 0.51
CA LEU A 121 -6.45 -10.87 1.45
C LEU A 121 -7.39 -10.17 2.43
N VAL A 122 -6.91 -10.02 3.65
CA VAL A 122 -7.60 -9.32 4.73
C VAL A 122 -7.95 -7.91 4.27
N SER A 123 -9.18 -7.47 4.54
CA SER A 123 -9.58 -6.08 4.34
C SER A 123 -9.33 -5.29 5.63
N ASP A 124 -8.62 -4.17 5.54
CA ASP A 124 -8.43 -3.27 6.68
C ASP A 124 -9.68 -2.40 6.85
N PRO A 125 -10.43 -2.48 7.96
CA PRO A 125 -11.63 -1.68 8.14
C PRO A 125 -11.36 -0.17 8.06
N VAL A 126 -10.16 0.29 8.39
CA VAL A 126 -9.76 1.71 8.37
C VAL A 126 -9.55 2.22 6.94
N THR A 127 -9.16 1.34 6.01
CA THR A 127 -8.81 1.69 4.63
C THR A 127 -9.54 0.83 3.58
N SER A 128 -10.60 0.14 3.98
CA SER A 128 -11.38 -0.78 3.14
C SER A 128 -12.11 -0.10 1.98
N SER A 129 -12.41 1.19 2.13
CA SER A 129 -13.20 1.97 1.17
C SER A 129 -12.81 3.44 1.21
N LEU A 130 -13.22 4.19 0.18
CA LEU A 130 -12.93 5.62 0.09
C LEU A 130 -13.55 6.38 1.28
N ARG A 131 -14.75 5.99 1.70
CA ARG A 131 -15.41 6.55 2.88
C ARG A 131 -14.59 6.31 4.15
N ALA A 132 -14.07 5.09 4.34
CA ALA A 132 -13.24 4.76 5.50
C ALA A 132 -11.94 5.57 5.50
N VAL A 133 -11.28 5.71 4.35
CA VAL A 133 -10.10 6.58 4.20
C VAL A 133 -10.44 8.03 4.51
N GLY A 134 -11.55 8.55 4.00
CA GLY A 134 -12.01 9.92 4.24
C GLY A 134 -12.25 10.23 5.72
N VAL A 135 -12.97 9.35 6.43
CA VAL A 135 -13.22 9.46 7.88
C VAL A 135 -11.91 9.48 8.67
N ASN A 136 -10.90 8.74 8.21
CA ASN A 136 -9.62 8.59 8.91
C ASN A 136 -8.50 9.48 8.36
N ALA A 137 -8.78 10.35 7.38
CA ALA A 137 -7.75 10.99 6.55
C ALA A 137 -6.71 11.77 7.37
N LYS A 138 -7.14 12.62 8.31
CA LYS A 138 -6.23 13.42 9.16
C LYS A 138 -5.24 12.54 9.95
N ARG A 139 -5.73 11.43 10.49
CA ARG A 139 -4.91 10.47 11.24
C ARG A 139 -3.96 9.72 10.31
N LEU A 140 -4.47 9.22 9.18
CA LEU A 140 -3.70 8.46 8.22
C LEU A 140 -2.59 9.30 7.58
N MET A 141 -2.84 10.58 7.27
CA MET A 141 -1.83 11.51 6.75
C MET A 141 -0.63 11.67 7.70
N LYS A 142 -0.82 11.49 9.01
CA LYS A 142 0.26 11.55 10.01
C LYS A 142 0.96 10.20 10.20
N LEU A 143 0.21 9.11 10.17
CA LEU A 143 0.72 7.78 10.56
C LEU A 143 1.25 6.95 9.40
N GLU A 144 0.71 7.14 8.19
CA GLU A 144 1.09 6.38 6.99
C GLU A 144 2.23 7.07 6.24
N VAL A 145 3.22 7.56 7.01
CA VAL A 145 4.46 8.17 6.53
C VAL A 145 5.62 7.41 7.14
N CYS A 146 6.54 6.94 6.30
CA CYS A 146 7.79 6.33 6.72
C CYS A 146 8.89 7.38 6.62
N SER A 147 9.25 7.99 7.76
CA SER A 147 10.40 8.90 7.82
C SER A 147 11.68 8.14 7.46
N PRO A 148 12.65 8.77 6.75
CA PRO A 148 13.98 8.21 6.66
C PRO A 148 14.53 8.02 8.08
N GLN A 149 15.16 6.87 8.34
CA GLN A 149 15.95 6.72 9.56
C GLN A 149 17.18 7.62 9.35
N SER A 150 17.25 8.69 10.16
CA SER A 150 18.41 9.55 10.34
C SER A 150 19.65 8.73 10.67
#